data_AF-A0A139AAL0-F1
#
_entry.id   AF-A0A139AAL0-F1
#
_cell.length_a   1.000
_cell.length_b   1.000
_cell.length_c   1.000
_cell.angle_alpha   90.00
_cell.angle_beta   90.00
_cell.angle_gamma   90.00
#
_symmetry.space_group_name_H-M   'P 1'
#
loop_
_entity.id
_entity.type
_entity.pdbx_description
1 polymer ?
#
loop_
_entity_poly.entity_id
_entity_poly.type
_entity_poly.pdbx_seq_one_letter_code
_entity_poly.pdbx_strand_id
1 'polypeptide(L)' 'FLQISEERDYRQKMISLQDLVHTLPPLNFAVLKFICEHLKRVSEMSPRNLMTSKNLAIVFGPGLLQSR' A
#
# COMPACT_ATOMS: atom_id res chain seq x y z
N PHE A 1 4.32 5.83 9.61
CA PHE A 1 3.02 5.25 9.18
C PHE A 1 1.86 5.66 10.08
N LEU A 2 1.87 5.37 11.39
CA LEU A 2 0.73 5.64 12.28
C LEU A 2 0.32 7.13 12.33
N GLN A 3 1.28 8.05 12.43
CA GLN A 3 0.98 9.49 12.42
C GLN A 3 0.35 9.98 11.11
N ILE A 4 0.80 9.46 9.96
CA ILE A 4 0.23 9.81 8.66
C ILE A 4 -1.19 9.25 8.52
N SER A 5 -1.52 8.15 9.23
CA SER A 5 -2.85 7.55 9.16
C SER A 5 -3.94 8.44 9.76
N GLU A 6 -3.58 9.36 10.66
CA GLU A 6 -4.48 10.31 11.32
C GLU A 6 -4.69 11.60 10.52
N GLU A 7 -3.91 11.83 9.45
CA GLU A 7 -4.06 12.99 8.57
C GLU A 7 -5.46 13.00 7.91
N ARG A 8 -6.15 14.14 8.05
CA ARG A 8 -7.53 14.33 7.59
C ARG A 8 -7.57 14.83 6.15
N ASP A 9 -6.60 15.65 5.76
CA ASP A 9 -6.50 16.10 4.37
C ASP A 9 -5.94 14.97 3.50
N TYR A 10 -6.76 14.51 2.55
CA TYR A 10 -6.38 13.41 1.68
C TYR A 10 -5.13 13.70 0.84
N ARG A 11 -4.98 14.93 0.33
CA ARG A 11 -3.82 15.31 -0.49
C ARG A 11 -2.56 15.34 0.36
N GLN A 12 -2.63 15.97 1.54
CA GLN A 12 -1.50 16.01 2.46
C GLN A 12 -1.11 14.61 2.92
N LYS A 13 -2.10 13.74 3.20
CA LYS A 13 -1.87 12.33 3.53
C LYS A 13 -1.15 11.57 2.42
N MET A 14 -1.53 11.80 1.17
CA MET A 14 -0.88 11.18 0.00
C MET A 14 0.56 11.65 -0.15
N ILE A 15 0.82 12.96 0.00
CA ILE A 15 2.19 13.51 -0.04
C ILE A 15 3.05 12.89 1.06
N SER A 16 2.59 12.92 2.31
CA SER A 16 3.32 12.35 3.45
C SER A 16 3.57 10.84 3.31
N LEU A 17 2.61 10.09 2.77
CA LEU A 17 2.80 8.66 2.47
C LEU A 17 3.84 8.44 1.36
N GLN A 18 3.79 9.25 0.31
CA GLN A 18 4.76 9.19 -0.77
C GLN A 18 6.17 9.44 -0.23
N ASP A 19 6.36 10.50 0.57
CA ASP A 19 7.65 10.83 1.17
C ASP A 19 8.16 9.67 2.04
N LEU A 20 7.30 9.11 2.90
CA LEU A 20 7.67 7.98 3.74
C LEU A 20 8.10 6.75 2.91
N VAL A 21 7.37 6.43 1.84
CA VAL A 21 7.73 5.30 0.97
C VAL A 21 9.10 5.54 0.30
N HIS A 22 9.44 6.78 -0.06
CA HIS A 22 10.75 7.11 -0.61
C HIS A 22 11.90 7.06 0.43
N THR A 23 11.60 7.02 1.73
CA THR A 23 12.63 6.78 2.77
C THR A 23 13.02 5.32 2.93
N LEU A 24 12.31 4.39 2.30
CA LEU A 24 12.63 2.96 2.38
C LEU A 24 13.99 2.67 1.73
N PRO A 25 14.76 1.70 2.26
CA PRO A 25 15.95 1.21 1.57
C PRO A 25 15.61 0.78 0.13
N PRO A 26 16.52 0.97 -0.86
CA PRO A 26 16.21 0.76 -2.28
C PRO A 26 15.60 -0.61 -2.59
N LEU A 27 16.08 -1.67 -1.93
CA LEU A 27 15.57 -3.03 -2.10
C LEU A 27 14.12 -3.15 -1.60
N ASN A 28 13.83 -2.62 -0.40
CA ASN A 28 12.48 -2.63 0.17
C ASN A 28 11.50 -1.83 -0.69
N PHE A 29 11.92 -0.67 -1.21
CA PHE A 29 11.12 0.12 -2.14
C PHE A 29 10.79 -0.66 -3.42
N ALA A 30 11.81 -1.30 -4.03
CA ALA A 30 11.62 -2.08 -5.26
C ALA A 30 10.64 -3.25 -5.05
N VAL A 31 10.78 -3.98 -3.94
CA VAL A 31 9.86 -5.07 -3.57
C VAL A 31 8.45 -4.55 -3.32
N LEU A 32 8.29 -3.47 -2.54
CA LEU A 32 6.98 -2.88 -2.27
C LEU A 32 6.31 -2.40 -3.55
N LYS A 33 7.04 -1.75 -4.46
CA LYS A 33 6.54 -1.33 -5.78
C LYS A 33 6.04 -2.52 -6.58
N PHE A 34 6.84 -3.59 -6.68
CA PHE A 34 6.46 -4.81 -7.40
C PHE A 34 5.18 -5.43 -6.84
N ILE A 35 5.06 -5.51 -5.50
CA ILE A 35 3.87 -6.04 -4.84
C ILE A 35 2.65 -5.16 -5.13
N CYS A 36 2.76 -3.83 -4.98
CA CYS A 36 1.67 -2.91 -5.28
C CYS A 36 1.20 -3.00 -6.74
N GLU A 37 2.13 -3.12 -7.70
CA GLU A 37 1.81 -3.31 -9.12
C GLU A 37 1.08 -4.64 -9.37
N HIS A 38 1.49 -5.72 -8.71
CA HIS A 38 0.79 -7.00 -8.78
C HIS A 38 -0.63 -6.90 -8.20
N LEU A 39 -0.78 -6.33 -7.00
CA LEU A 39 -2.09 -6.17 -6.35
C LEU A 39 -3.03 -5.28 -7.16
N LYS A 40 -2.51 -4.26 -7.86
CA LYS A 40 -3.28 -3.46 -8.80
C LYS A 40 -3.91 -4.34 -9.90
N ARG A 41 -3.12 -5.18 -10.57
CA ARG A 41 -3.61 -6.09 -11.63
C ARG A 41 -4.65 -7.07 -11.10
N VAL A 42 -4.45 -7.59 -9.89
CA VAL A 42 -5.45 -8.46 -9.23
C VAL A 42 -6.76 -7.70 -9.00
N SER A 43 -6.68 -6.45 -8.55
CA SER A 43 -7.87 -5.62 -8.27
C SER A 43 -8.64 -5.21 -9.52
N GLU A 44 -7.95 -5.01 -10.65
CA GLU A 44 -8.58 -4.73 -11.95
C GLU A 44 -9.44 -5.91 -12.43
N MET A 45 -9.13 -7.13 -11.98
CA MET A 45 -9.90 -8.35 -12.23
C MET A 45 -11.00 -8.61 -11.19
N SER A 46 -11.30 -7.65 -10.31
CA SER A 46 -12.32 -7.76 -9.26
C SER A 46 -13.72 -8.16 -9.73
N PRO A 47 -14.21 -7.85 -10.96
CA PRO A 47 -15.49 -8.37 -11.44
C PRO A 47 -15.54 -9.90 -11.54
N ARG A 48 -14.39 -10.57 -11.61
CA ARG A 48 -14.28 -12.04 -11.73
C ARG A 48 -13.73 -12.71 -10.48
N ASN A 49 -12.72 -12.13 -9.83
CA ASN A 49 -12.06 -12.73 -8.67
C ASN A 49 -12.56 -12.18 -7.32
N LEU A 50 -13.47 -11.18 -7.33
CA LEU A 50 -14.07 -10.53 -6.15
C LEU A 50 -13.05 -9.82 -5.22
N MET A 51 -11.80 -9.68 -5.66
CA MET A 51 -10.73 -9.05 -4.87
C MET A 51 -10.65 -7.56 -5.19
N THR A 52 -11.42 -6.74 -4.47
CA THR A 52 -11.25 -5.27 -4.52
C THR A 52 -9.93 -4.84 -3.88
N SER A 53 -9.48 -3.62 -4.18
CA SER A 53 -8.31 -3.01 -3.51
C SER A 53 -8.45 -3.03 -1.97
N LYS A 54 -9.68 -2.87 -1.45
CA LYS A 54 -9.99 -2.99 -0.03
C LYS A 54 -9.78 -4.41 0.50
N ASN A 55 -10.27 -5.44 -0.21
CA ASN A 55 -10.10 -6.84 0.20
C ASN A 55 -8.63 -7.24 0.21
N LEU A 56 -7.87 -6.79 -0.79
CA LEU A 56 -6.42 -7.01 -0.85
C LEU A 56 -5.69 -6.29 0.30
N ALA A 57 -6.06 -5.05 0.63
CA ALA A 57 -5.46 -4.33 1.75
C ALA A 57 -5.69 -5.02 3.10
N ILE A 58 -6.84 -5.67 3.31
CA ILE A 58 -7.13 -6.44 4.53
C ILE A 58 -6.24 -7.68 4.64
N VAL A 59 -6.06 -8.42 3.53
CA VAL A 59 -5.29 -9.67 3.53
C VAL A 59 -3.78 -9.41 3.58
N PHE A 60 -3.30 -8.47 2.76
CA PHE A 60 -1.87 -8.21 2.60
C PHE A 60 -1.35 -7.12 3.55
N GLY A 61 -2.21 -6.24 4.07
CA GLY A 61 -1.83 -5.15 4.96
C GLY A 61 -1.02 -5.60 6.17
N PRO A 62 -1.48 -6.59 6.96
CA PRO A 62 -0.73 -7.09 8.12
C PRO A 62 0.65 -7.67 7.75
N GLY A 63 0.75 -8.39 6.63
CA GLY A 63 2.00 -9.00 6.18
C GLY A 63 3.01 -8.01 5.60
N LEU A 64 2.55 -6.90 5.02
CA LEU A 64 3.40 -5.85 4.47
C LEU A 64 3.82 -4.79 5.49
N LEU A 65 3.01 -4.59 6.54
CA LEU A 65 3.20 -3.53 7.54
C LEU A 65 3.75 -4.05 8.88
N GLN A 66 4.08 -5.34 8.98
CA GLN A 66 4.61 -5.90 10.22
C GLN A 66 6.03 -5.40 10.49
N SER A 67 6.19 -4.61 11.56
CA SER A 67 7.48 -4.48 12.25
C SER A 67 7.65 -5.73 13.12
N ARG A 68 8.73 -6.48 12.90
CA ARG A 68 9.28 -7.28 13.99
C ARG A 68 10.12 -6.39 14.91
#